data_AF-A0A660VIJ4-F1
#
_entry.id   AF-A0A660VIJ4-F1
#
_cell.length_a   1.000
_cell.length_b   1.000
_cell.length_c   1.000
_cell.angle_alpha   90.00
_cell.angle_beta   90.00
_cell.angle_gamma   90.00
#
_symmetry.space_group_name_H-M   'P 1'
#
loop_
_entity.id
_entity.type
_entity.pdbx_description
1 polymer ?
#
loop_
_entity_poly.entity_id
_entity_poly.type
_entity_poly.pdbx_seq_one_letter_code
_entity_poly.pdbx_strand_id
1 'polypeptide(L)'
;MPPFDWLSFLSLALELKNGDESKQRTAVSRAYFAVYNFSHEYARRFLRFIPSSEERYRDHARLQRHLWEKGGTHRRVSNYLQDLRKWRNACDYEAEISNLPRIVEWALKHAENAKNLLLKR
;
A
#
# COMPACT_ATOMS: atom_id res chain seq x y z
N MET A 1 -23.56 -9.72 -0.24
CA MET A 1 -22.45 -9.42 0.69
C MET A 1 -21.87 -8.06 0.31
N PRO A 2 -21.54 -7.18 1.27
CA PRO A 2 -20.87 -5.92 0.98
C PRO A 2 -19.46 -6.19 0.39
N PRO A 3 -18.90 -5.24 -0.39
CA PRO A 3 -17.51 -5.30 -0.81
C PRO A 3 -16.57 -5.44 0.39
N PHE A 4 -15.45 -6.14 0.20
CA PHE A 4 -14.43 -6.27 1.25
C PHE A 4 -13.81 -4.90 1.57
N ASP A 5 -13.69 -4.58 2.86
CA ASP A 5 -12.97 -3.38 3.29
C ASP A 5 -11.46 -3.63 3.32
N TRP A 6 -10.77 -3.16 2.28
CA TRP A 6 -9.32 -3.28 2.17
C TRP A 6 -8.56 -2.62 3.32
N LEU A 7 -9.11 -1.58 3.96
CA LEU A 7 -8.45 -0.91 5.08
C LEU A 7 -8.42 -1.77 6.34
N SER A 8 -9.23 -2.84 6.42
CA SER A 8 -9.12 -3.84 7.49
C SER A 8 -7.73 -4.49 7.56
N PHE A 9 -7.02 -4.60 6.42
CA PHE A 9 -5.62 -5.06 6.43
C PHE A 9 -4.66 -4.07 7.08
N LEU A 10 -4.95 -2.76 7.06
CA LEU A 10 -4.13 -1.78 7.78
C LEU A 10 -4.32 -1.94 9.30
N SER A 11 -5.55 -2.23 9.75
CA SER A 11 -5.81 -2.58 11.15
C SER A 11 -5.04 -3.83 11.57
N LEU A 12 -5.08 -4.89 10.75
CA LEU A 12 -4.28 -6.10 10.98
C LEU A 12 -2.77 -5.81 11.01
N ALA A 13 -2.28 -4.93 10.15
CA ALA A 13 -0.87 -4.54 10.16
C ALA A 13 -0.46 -3.89 11.49
N LEU A 14 -1.34 -3.06 12.07
CA LEU A 14 -1.10 -2.42 13.37
C LEU A 14 -1.04 -3.41 14.52
N GLU A 15 -1.84 -4.49 14.48
CA GLU A 15 -1.82 -5.57 15.47
C GLU A 15 -0.51 -6.37 15.41
N LEU A 16 0.02 -6.60 14.21
CA LEU A 16 1.19 -7.45 13.99
C LEU A 16 2.53 -6.74 14.22
N LYS A 17 2.55 -5.40 14.28
CA LYS A 17 3.78 -4.58 14.23
C LYS A 17 4.81 -4.85 15.33
N ASN A 18 4.36 -5.29 16.51
CA ASN A 18 5.22 -5.55 17.67
C ASN A 18 5.52 -7.04 17.87
N GLY A 19 5.22 -7.88 16.87
CA GLY A 19 5.47 -9.31 16.91
C GLY A 19 6.92 -9.70 16.59
N ASP A 20 7.13 -11.00 16.46
CA ASP A 20 8.34 -11.56 15.86
C ASP A 20 8.55 -11.05 14.41
N GLU A 21 9.72 -11.37 13.85
CA GLU A 21 10.09 -10.98 12.48
C GLU A 21 9.03 -11.37 11.43
N SER A 22 8.45 -12.57 11.54
CA SER A 22 7.41 -13.03 10.62
C SER A 22 6.16 -12.16 10.69
N LYS A 23 5.73 -11.78 11.89
CA LYS A 23 4.61 -10.84 12.10
C LYS A 23 4.95 -9.45 11.59
N GLN A 24 6.16 -8.95 11.83
CA GLN A 24 6.61 -7.64 11.36
C GLN A 24 6.67 -7.56 9.83
N ARG A 25 7.27 -8.55 9.16
CA ARG A 25 7.28 -8.68 7.70
C ARG A 25 5.85 -8.75 7.15
N THR A 26 4.99 -9.54 7.81
CA THR A 26 3.56 -9.62 7.45
C THR A 26 2.86 -8.27 7.61
N ALA A 27 3.16 -7.51 8.66
CA ALA A 27 2.60 -6.17 8.89
C ALA A 27 2.90 -5.24 7.71
N VAL A 28 4.14 -5.22 7.20
CA VAL A 28 4.52 -4.43 6.00
C VAL A 28 3.70 -4.86 4.78
N SER A 29 3.57 -6.17 4.56
CA SER A 29 2.77 -6.73 3.46
C SER A 29 1.30 -6.34 3.56
N ARG A 30 0.70 -6.43 4.75
CA ARG A 30 -0.71 -6.03 4.98
C ARG A 30 -0.91 -4.52 4.83
N ALA A 31 0.02 -3.71 5.32
CA ALA A 31 -0.02 -2.26 5.14
C ALA A 31 -0.02 -1.88 3.65
N TYR A 32 0.87 -2.49 2.85
CA TYR A 32 0.90 -2.28 1.39
C TYR A 32 -0.40 -2.71 0.71
N PHE A 33 -0.87 -3.93 0.98
CA PHE A 33 -2.07 -4.45 0.32
C PHE A 33 -3.31 -3.62 0.64
N ALA A 34 -3.44 -3.14 1.88
CA ALA A 34 -4.54 -2.28 2.27
C ALA A 34 -4.63 -1.03 1.39
N VAL A 35 -3.55 -0.25 1.32
CA VAL A 35 -3.58 1.04 0.61
C VAL A 35 -3.44 0.89 -0.89
N TYR A 36 -2.80 -0.15 -1.40
CA TYR A 36 -2.77 -0.40 -2.84
C TYR A 36 -4.18 -0.64 -3.38
N ASN A 37 -4.93 -1.57 -2.77
CA ASN A 37 -6.28 -1.88 -3.22
C ASN A 37 -7.24 -0.71 -3.00
N PHE A 38 -7.16 -0.04 -1.84
CA PHE A 38 -7.93 1.18 -1.60
C PHE A 38 -7.64 2.28 -2.63
N SER A 39 -6.37 2.53 -2.94
CA SER A 39 -5.96 3.52 -3.96
C SER A 39 -6.42 3.11 -5.36
N HIS A 40 -6.41 1.82 -5.67
CA HIS A 40 -6.86 1.29 -6.95
C HIS A 40 -8.37 1.50 -7.13
N GLU A 41 -9.19 1.17 -6.12
CA GLU A 41 -10.63 1.42 -6.13
C GLU A 41 -10.96 2.91 -6.20
N TYR A 42 -10.24 3.73 -5.41
CA TYR A 42 -10.33 5.19 -5.47
C TYR A 42 -10.06 5.70 -6.90
N ALA A 43 -8.96 5.27 -7.51
CA ALA A 43 -8.58 5.72 -8.83
C ALA A 43 -9.59 5.30 -9.90
N ARG A 44 -10.15 4.08 -9.81
CA ARG A 44 -11.22 3.62 -10.70
C ARG A 44 -12.46 4.50 -10.57
N ARG A 45 -12.90 4.76 -9.34
CA ARG A 45 -14.15 5.46 -9.07
C ARG A 45 -14.08 6.96 -9.34
N PHE A 46 -12.96 7.60 -9.00
CA PHE A 46 -12.87 9.07 -8.99
C PHE A 46 -11.88 9.64 -10.00
N LEU A 47 -10.90 8.85 -10.47
CA LEU A 47 -9.82 9.33 -11.34
C LEU A 47 -9.88 8.74 -12.75
N ARG A 48 -10.97 8.03 -13.09
CA ARG A 48 -11.17 7.36 -14.39
C ARG A 48 -10.03 6.40 -14.75
N PHE A 49 -9.41 5.77 -13.75
CA PHE A 49 -8.42 4.74 -13.99
C PHE A 49 -9.09 3.50 -14.57
N ILE A 50 -8.58 3.01 -15.71
CA ILE A 50 -9.09 1.81 -16.38
C ILE A 50 -8.08 0.69 -16.17
N PRO A 51 -8.38 -0.30 -15.32
CA PRO A 51 -7.52 -1.47 -15.12
C PRO A 51 -7.38 -2.26 -16.42
N SER A 52 -6.22 -2.86 -16.68
CA SER A 52 -6.13 -3.82 -17.79
C SER A 52 -6.93 -5.07 -17.45
N SER A 53 -7.68 -5.60 -18.41
CA SER A 53 -8.48 -6.81 -18.29
C SER A 53 -7.67 -8.06 -17.97
N GLU A 54 -6.37 -8.08 -18.28
CA GLU A 54 -5.59 -9.32 -18.26
C GLU A 54 -4.77 -9.57 -16.98
N GLU A 55 -4.39 -8.55 -16.19
CA GLU A 55 -3.41 -8.79 -15.11
C GLU A 55 -3.59 -7.86 -13.90
N ARG A 56 -4.58 -8.16 -13.06
CA ARG A 56 -4.79 -7.48 -11.75
C ARG A 56 -3.53 -7.43 -10.86
N TYR A 57 -2.60 -8.35 -11.05
CA TYR A 57 -1.39 -8.54 -10.24
C TYR A 57 -0.14 -7.86 -10.80
N ARG A 58 -0.12 -7.43 -12.08
CA ARG A 58 1.03 -6.74 -12.72
C ARG A 58 0.83 -5.23 -12.86
N ASP A 59 -0.36 -4.72 -12.57
CA ASP A 59 -0.72 -3.32 -12.85
C ASP A 59 -0.24 -2.28 -11.81
N HIS A 60 0.61 -2.68 -10.87
CA HIS A 60 1.15 -1.80 -9.82
C HIS A 60 1.80 -0.54 -10.40
N ALA A 61 2.53 -0.68 -11.51
CA ALA A 61 3.21 0.42 -12.17
C ALA A 61 2.23 1.39 -12.88
N ARG A 62 1.11 0.89 -13.43
CA ARG A 62 0.13 1.76 -14.11
C ARG A 62 -0.66 2.58 -13.12
N LEU A 63 -1.06 2.00 -11.98
CA LEU A 63 -1.69 2.78 -10.92
C LEU A 63 -0.76 3.89 -10.41
N GLN A 64 0.50 3.55 -10.12
CA GLN A 64 1.50 4.53 -9.67
C GLN A 64 1.69 5.64 -10.70
N ARG A 65 1.92 5.29 -11.98
CA ARG A 65 2.05 6.26 -13.07
C ARG A 65 0.81 7.16 -13.18
N HIS A 66 -0.38 6.58 -13.15
CA HIS A 66 -1.64 7.33 -13.23
C HIS A 66 -1.77 8.33 -12.08
N LEU A 67 -1.49 7.91 -10.85
CA LEU A 67 -1.52 8.80 -9.68
C LEU A 67 -0.44 9.89 -9.75
N TRP A 68 0.75 9.55 -10.25
CA TRP A 68 1.84 10.50 -10.45
C TRP A 68 1.48 11.61 -11.46
N GLU A 69 0.88 11.22 -12.58
CA GLU A 69 0.41 12.13 -13.65
C GLU A 69 -0.71 13.05 -13.17
N LYS A 70 -1.57 12.60 -12.24
CA LYS A 70 -2.59 13.47 -11.60
C LYS A 70 -2.01 14.57 -10.72
N GLY A 71 -0.73 14.48 -10.32
CA GLY A 71 -0.04 15.53 -9.56
C GLY A 71 -0.57 15.72 -8.14
N GLY A 72 -0.07 16.78 -7.48
CA GLY A 72 -0.49 17.21 -6.14
C GLY A 72 -0.52 16.07 -5.11
N THR A 73 -1.65 15.94 -4.43
CA THR A 73 -1.88 14.88 -3.44
C THR A 73 -1.70 13.46 -4.01
N HIS A 74 -2.14 13.20 -5.25
CA HIS A 74 -2.05 11.87 -5.86
C HIS A 74 -0.60 11.47 -6.14
N ARG A 75 0.24 12.43 -6.53
CA ARG A 75 1.68 12.18 -6.69
C ARG A 75 2.33 11.73 -5.38
N ARG A 76 1.94 12.34 -4.25
CA ARG A 76 2.42 11.91 -2.92
C ARG A 76 1.97 10.49 -2.60
N VAL A 77 0.72 10.14 -2.91
CA VAL A 77 0.21 8.76 -2.75
C VAL A 77 1.01 7.79 -3.62
N SER A 78 1.33 8.14 -4.87
CA SER A 78 2.18 7.32 -5.74
C SER A 78 3.54 7.04 -5.11
N ASN A 79 4.18 8.04 -4.50
CA ASN A 79 5.48 7.87 -3.84
C ASN A 79 5.38 6.91 -2.65
N TYR A 80 4.37 7.10 -1.80
CA TYR A 80 4.14 6.17 -0.69
C TYR A 80 3.90 4.74 -1.17
N LEU A 81 3.13 4.53 -2.24
CA LEU A 81 2.93 3.20 -2.82
C LEU A 81 4.23 2.61 -3.38
N GLN A 82 5.11 3.43 -3.94
CA GLN A 82 6.41 2.98 -4.44
C GLN A 82 7.30 2.49 -3.30
N ASP A 83 7.41 3.26 -2.22
CA ASP A 83 8.26 2.89 -1.08
C ASP A 83 7.70 1.68 -0.34
N LEU A 84 6.38 1.62 -0.12
CA LEU A 84 5.72 0.45 0.45
C LEU A 84 5.96 -0.83 -0.36
N ARG A 85 5.93 -0.74 -1.70
CA ARG A 85 6.22 -1.89 -2.57
C ARG A 85 7.66 -2.36 -2.40
N LYS A 86 8.63 -1.44 -2.31
CA LYS A 86 10.04 -1.78 -2.09
C LYS A 86 10.21 -2.51 -0.76
N TRP A 87 9.66 -1.97 0.33
CA TRP A 87 9.74 -2.60 1.65
C TRP A 87 9.03 -3.94 1.72
N ARG A 88 7.85 -4.07 1.11
CA ARG A 88 7.16 -5.37 1.01
C ARG A 88 8.03 -6.38 0.28
N ASN A 89 8.58 -6.03 -0.88
CA ASN A 89 9.43 -6.95 -1.63
C ASN A 89 10.62 -7.42 -0.79
N ALA A 90 11.24 -6.52 -0.02
CA ALA A 90 12.29 -6.91 0.91
C ALA A 90 11.77 -7.90 1.97
N CYS A 91 10.64 -7.60 2.61
CA CYS A 91 9.98 -8.46 3.61
C CYS A 91 9.63 -9.85 3.09
N ASP A 92 9.17 -9.93 1.84
CA ASP A 92 8.67 -11.17 1.24
C ASP A 92 9.81 -12.08 0.72
N TYR A 93 10.95 -11.52 0.29
CA TYR A 93 11.95 -12.29 -0.47
C TYR A 93 13.37 -12.28 0.09
N GLU A 94 13.75 -11.30 0.91
CA GLU A 94 15.12 -11.23 1.44
C GLU A 94 15.27 -12.17 2.63
N ALA A 95 16.37 -12.93 2.66
CA ALA A 95 16.69 -13.82 3.77
C ALA A 95 16.91 -13.04 5.08
N GLU A 96 17.52 -11.86 4.98
CA GLU A 96 17.85 -11.00 6.11
C GLU A 96 17.42 -9.55 5.84
N ILE A 97 16.86 -8.88 6.85
CA ILE A 97 16.42 -7.49 6.74
C ILE A 97 17.01 -6.66 7.86
N SER A 98 17.87 -5.74 7.48
CA SER A 98 18.42 -4.76 8.42
C SER A 98 17.33 -3.77 8.84
N ASN A 99 17.26 -3.45 10.13
CA ASN A 99 16.36 -2.44 10.69
C ASN A 99 14.86 -2.68 10.44
N LEU A 100 14.41 -3.94 10.46
CA LEU A 100 13.01 -4.31 10.25
C LEU A 100 12.00 -3.50 11.11
N PRO A 101 12.22 -3.25 12.42
CA PRO A 101 11.30 -2.43 13.21
C PRO A 101 11.06 -1.03 12.62
N ARG A 102 12.11 -0.41 12.08
CA ARG A 102 12.02 0.91 11.46
C ARG A 102 11.27 0.87 10.13
N ILE A 103 11.47 -0.19 9.35
CA ILE A 103 10.72 -0.43 8.11
C ILE A 103 9.22 -0.58 8.41
N VAL A 104 8.86 -1.31 9.47
CA VAL A 104 7.46 -1.46 9.91
C VAL A 104 6.84 -0.10 10.25
N GLU A 105 7.52 0.72 11.06
CA GLU A 105 7.05 2.06 11.40
C GLU A 105 6.83 2.93 10.17
N TRP A 106 7.79 2.93 9.24
CA TRP A 106 7.70 3.69 8.01
C TRP A 106 6.56 3.21 7.11
N ALA A 107 6.41 1.90 6.96
CA ALA A 107 5.35 1.30 6.17
C ALA A 107 3.97 1.69 6.71
N LEU A 108 3.74 1.54 8.02
CA LEU A 108 2.48 1.94 8.65
C LEU A 108 2.20 3.43 8.46
N LYS A 109 3.21 4.29 8.70
CA LYS A 109 3.08 5.74 8.50
C LYS A 109 2.77 6.11 7.05
N HIS A 110 3.39 5.44 6.07
CA HIS A 110 3.16 5.68 4.65
C HIS A 110 1.76 5.24 4.24
N ALA A 111 1.30 4.09 4.73
CA ALA A 111 -0.05 3.60 4.50
C ALA A 111 -1.10 4.54 5.11
N GLU A 112 -0.93 4.97 6.36
CA GLU A 112 -1.83 5.93 6.99
C GLU A 112 -1.89 7.27 6.25
N ASN A 113 -0.72 7.80 5.85
CA ASN A 113 -0.67 9.03 5.07
C ASN A 113 -1.36 8.90 3.72
N ALA A 114 -1.14 7.80 2.99
CA ALA A 114 -1.81 7.53 1.72
C ALA A 114 -3.34 7.47 1.90
N LYS A 115 -3.82 6.72 2.88
CA LYS A 115 -5.24 6.63 3.26
C LYS A 115 -5.82 8.03 3.52
N ASN A 116 -5.18 8.79 4.41
CA ASN A 116 -5.68 10.10 4.84
C ASN A 116 -5.71 11.11 3.69
N LEU A 117 -4.75 11.06 2.78
CA LEU A 117 -4.70 11.94 1.61
C LEU A 117 -5.85 11.67 0.63
N LEU A 118 -6.31 10.43 0.52
CA LEU A 118 -7.41 10.04 -0.36
C LEU A 118 -8.79 10.24 0.27
N LEU A 119 -8.92 10.15 1.60
CA LEU A 119 -10.18 10.39 2.32
C LEU A 119 -10.54 11.87 2.49
N LYS A 120 -9.57 12.80 2.44
CA LYS A 120 -9.79 14.25 2.60
C LYS A 120 -10.41 14.93 1.37
N ARG A 121 -11.18 14.21 0.55
CA ARG A 121 -11.75 14.69 -0.71
C ARG A 121 -13.23 14.42 -0.82
#